data_AF-V5V0I8-F1
#
_entry.id   AF-V5V0I8-F1
#
_cell.length_a   1.000
_cell.length_b   1.000
_cell.length_c   1.000
_cell.angle_alpha   90.00
_cell.angle_beta   90.00
_cell.angle_gamma   90.00
#
_symmetry.space_group_name_H-M   'P 1'
#
loop_
_entity.id
_entity.type
_entity.pdbx_description
1 polymer ?
#
loop_
_entity_poly.entity_id
_entity_poly.type
_entity_poly.pdbx_seq_one_letter_code
_entity_poly.pdbx_strand_id
1 'polypeptide(L)'
;MALMGCKTTVDRETNAASETSPGSTVMYFDPFHGYQIVFFETPETSWLWYPGNRTSLPALVRYKGSDVCFKYGSHTFNPVIGKQGGSWDCTPRFILDGLAVASGEGDIFGLSDGTVPYRRRKCDGTDGFARINVDPGLYKQGCG
;
A
#
# COMPACT_ATOMS: atom_id res chain seq x y z
N MET A 1 -24.82 24.43 45.90
CA MET A 1 -25.09 24.41 44.44
C MET A 1 -23.80 24.08 43.73
N ALA A 2 -23.73 22.89 43.12
CA ALA A 2 -22.61 22.48 42.28
C ALA A 2 -22.95 22.80 40.82
N LEU A 3 -22.03 23.45 40.11
CA LEU A 3 -21.92 23.50 38.64
C LEU A 3 -20.42 23.37 38.36
N MET A 4 -19.89 22.14 38.22
CA MET A 4 -19.75 21.36 36.99
C MET A 4 -18.81 22.04 35.99
N GLY A 5 -17.59 21.50 35.91
CA GLY A 5 -16.52 21.99 35.07
C GLY A 5 -16.66 21.59 33.61
N CYS A 6 -15.95 22.31 32.74
CA CYS A 6 -15.67 21.86 31.38
C CYS A 6 -14.20 21.44 31.34
N LYS A 7 -13.96 20.16 31.55
CA LYS A 7 -12.72 19.49 31.20
C LYS A 7 -12.74 19.37 29.68
N THR A 8 -11.98 20.17 28.97
CA THR A 8 -11.74 19.96 27.53
C THR A 8 -10.85 18.74 27.40
N THR A 9 -11.45 17.55 27.40
CA THR A 9 -10.86 16.41 26.70
C THR A 9 -10.98 16.75 25.22
N VAL A 10 -9.86 17.18 24.63
CA VAL A 10 -9.70 17.12 23.18
C VAL A 10 -9.70 15.64 22.85
N ASP A 11 -10.89 15.16 22.54
CA ASP A 11 -11.13 13.79 22.12
C ASP A 11 -10.30 13.52 20.88
N ARG A 12 -9.46 12.49 20.98
CA ARG A 12 -8.84 11.70 19.89
C ARG A 12 -8.68 12.48 18.57
N GLU A 13 -7.44 12.88 18.31
CA GLU A 13 -6.91 12.80 16.95
C GLU A 13 -7.45 11.50 16.34
N THR A 14 -8.32 11.63 15.35
CA THR A 14 -8.55 10.58 14.38
C THR A 14 -7.17 10.25 13.83
N ASN A 15 -6.53 9.22 14.39
CA ASN A 15 -5.40 8.54 13.78
C ASN A 15 -5.86 8.29 12.35
N ALA A 16 -5.40 9.10 11.40
CA ALA A 16 -5.53 8.75 10.00
C ALA A 16 -4.92 7.36 9.92
N ALA A 17 -5.74 6.36 9.59
CA ALA A 17 -5.28 5.00 9.45
C ALA A 17 -4.05 5.07 8.53
N SER A 18 -2.97 4.40 8.93
CA SER A 18 -1.84 4.26 8.03
C SER A 18 -2.39 3.64 6.75
N GLU A 19 -2.04 4.16 5.59
CA GLU A 19 -2.36 3.47 4.34
C GLU A 19 -1.83 2.03 4.43
N THR A 20 -0.65 1.85 5.04
CA THR A 20 -0.01 0.56 5.33
C THR A 20 -0.56 -0.21 6.54
N SER A 21 -1.80 0.05 6.99
CA SER A 21 -2.40 -0.65 8.13
C SER A 21 -2.69 -2.13 7.80
N PRO A 22 -2.49 -3.07 8.75
CA PRO A 22 -2.91 -4.46 8.55
C PRO A 22 -4.40 -4.57 8.22
N GLY A 23 -4.75 -5.50 7.35
CA GLY A 23 -6.09 -5.66 6.81
C GLY A 23 -6.47 -4.61 5.77
N SER A 24 -5.54 -3.88 5.15
CA SER A 24 -5.83 -2.89 4.10
C SER A 24 -5.23 -3.26 2.75
N THR A 25 -5.93 -2.91 1.67
CA THR A 25 -5.40 -2.88 0.31
C THR A 25 -5.13 -1.44 -0.08
N VAL A 26 -3.91 -1.15 -0.55
CA VAL A 26 -3.47 0.18 -0.97
C VAL A 26 -3.02 0.14 -2.42
N MET A 27 -3.37 1.15 -3.18
CA MET A 27 -2.79 1.43 -4.48
C MET A 27 -1.76 2.55 -4.36
N TYR A 28 -0.54 2.27 -4.79
CA TYR A 28 0.52 3.25 -4.95
C TYR A 28 0.71 3.59 -6.43
N PHE A 29 1.16 4.81 -6.70
CA PHE A 29 1.67 5.21 -8.00
C PHE A 29 3.09 5.75 -7.87
N ASP A 30 4.01 5.19 -8.65
CA ASP A 30 5.36 5.72 -8.83
C ASP A 30 5.63 5.95 -10.34
N PRO A 31 6.20 7.09 -10.77
CA PRO A 31 6.45 7.37 -12.19
C PRO A 31 7.32 6.33 -12.93
N PHE A 32 8.23 5.64 -12.24
CA PHE A 32 9.09 4.62 -12.85
C PHE A 32 8.38 3.26 -12.93
N HIS A 33 7.71 2.86 -11.86
CA HIS A 33 7.11 1.53 -11.66
C HIS A 33 5.65 1.45 -12.13
N GLY A 34 4.91 2.57 -12.13
CA GLY A 34 3.48 2.67 -12.43
C GLY A 34 2.59 2.44 -11.22
N TYR A 35 1.34 2.05 -11.49
CA TYR A 35 0.41 1.64 -10.44
C TYR A 35 0.77 0.26 -9.88
N GLN A 36 0.79 0.16 -8.57
CA GLN A 36 1.07 -1.08 -7.83
C GLN A 36 0.03 -1.20 -6.71
N ILE A 37 -0.50 -2.40 -6.49
CA ILE A 37 -1.44 -2.65 -5.39
C ILE A 37 -0.76 -3.56 -4.37
N VAL A 38 -0.85 -3.18 -3.10
CA VAL A 38 -0.33 -3.93 -1.98
C VAL A 38 -1.47 -4.23 -1.01
N PHE A 39 -1.72 -5.50 -0.73
CA PHE A 39 -2.55 -5.91 0.39
C PHE A 39 -1.67 -6.19 1.61
N PHE A 40 -1.84 -5.44 2.69
CA PHE A 40 -1.20 -5.66 3.98
C PHE A 40 -2.07 -6.64 4.78
N GLU A 41 -1.75 -7.94 4.74
CA GLU A 41 -2.54 -8.96 5.42
C GLU A 41 -2.39 -8.89 6.94
N THR A 42 -1.13 -8.78 7.39
CA THR A 42 -0.75 -8.70 8.81
C THR A 42 0.33 -7.62 8.97
N PRO A 43 0.71 -7.24 10.21
CA PRO A 43 1.85 -6.33 10.41
C PRO A 43 3.18 -6.87 9.81
N GLU A 44 3.29 -8.17 9.58
CA GLU A 44 4.49 -8.85 9.09
C GLU A 44 4.38 -9.39 7.66
N THR A 45 3.21 -9.32 7.02
CA THR A 45 2.97 -9.95 5.70
C THR A 45 2.19 -9.04 4.78
N SER A 46 2.67 -8.93 3.54
CA SER A 46 1.95 -8.25 2.47
C SER A 46 2.03 -8.98 1.14
N TRP A 47 1.18 -8.55 0.21
CA TRP A 47 0.97 -9.17 -1.10
C TRP A 47 0.99 -8.09 -2.18
N LEU A 48 1.97 -8.17 -3.10
CA LEU A 48 2.18 -7.18 -4.14
C LEU A 48 1.64 -7.66 -5.49
N TRP A 49 0.73 -6.86 -6.04
CA TRP A 49 0.31 -6.92 -7.44
C TRP A 49 1.01 -5.82 -8.25
N TYR A 50 2.18 -6.16 -8.77
CA TYR A 50 3.03 -5.29 -9.56
C TYR A 50 2.72 -5.39 -11.07
N PRO A 51 2.89 -4.33 -11.87
CA PRO A 51 2.71 -4.38 -13.31
C PRO A 51 3.48 -5.52 -13.98
N GLY A 52 2.79 -6.27 -14.83
CA GLY A 52 3.37 -7.41 -15.54
C GLY A 52 3.46 -8.71 -14.76
N ASN A 53 3.20 -8.71 -13.44
CA ASN A 53 3.14 -9.95 -12.66
C ASN A 53 2.01 -10.86 -13.13
N ARG A 54 2.26 -12.17 -13.08
CA ARG A 54 1.25 -13.22 -13.32
C ARG A 54 0.68 -13.81 -12.03
N THR A 55 1.27 -13.45 -10.90
CA THR A 55 0.94 -13.92 -9.55
C THR A 55 1.13 -12.75 -8.58
N SER A 56 0.44 -12.79 -7.45
CA SER A 56 0.69 -11.86 -6.36
C SER A 56 1.99 -12.29 -5.66
N LEU A 57 2.83 -11.32 -5.31
CA LEU A 57 4.13 -11.61 -4.68
C LEU A 57 4.03 -11.40 -3.17
N PRO A 58 4.21 -12.46 -2.35
CA PRO A 58 4.28 -12.29 -0.91
C PRO A 58 5.57 -11.58 -0.52
N ALA A 59 5.49 -10.77 0.52
CA ALA A 59 6.63 -10.13 1.18
C ALA A 59 6.51 -10.26 2.70
N LEU A 60 7.66 -10.40 3.35
CA LEU A 60 7.72 -10.06 4.77
C LEU A 60 7.76 -8.55 4.93
N VAL A 61 7.06 -8.04 5.93
CA VAL A 61 7.00 -6.64 6.32
C VAL A 61 7.65 -6.47 7.68
N ARG A 62 8.36 -5.35 7.86
CA ARG A 62 8.76 -4.88 9.19
C ARG A 62 8.85 -3.37 9.21
N TYR A 63 8.65 -2.79 10.38
CA TYR A 63 8.80 -1.36 10.61
C TYR A 63 10.11 -1.09 11.36
N LYS A 64 10.94 -0.16 10.86
CA LYS A 64 12.22 0.22 11.48
C LYS A 64 12.26 1.73 11.67
N GLY A 65 11.93 2.20 12.87
CA GLY A 65 11.77 3.63 13.12
C GLY A 65 10.65 4.18 12.24
N SER A 66 10.96 5.15 11.37
CA SER A 66 10.02 5.72 10.39
C SER A 66 9.94 4.96 9.07
N ASP A 67 10.70 3.87 8.89
CA ASP A 67 10.75 3.14 7.62
C ASP A 67 9.81 1.93 7.63
N VAL A 68 9.21 1.65 6.47
CA VAL A 68 8.56 0.38 6.16
C VAL A 68 9.50 -0.41 5.29
N CYS A 69 9.79 -1.66 5.67
CA CYS A 69 10.69 -2.52 4.94
C CYS A 69 9.97 -3.76 4.43
N PHE A 70 10.22 -4.10 3.16
CA PHE A 70 9.72 -5.30 2.51
C PHE A 70 10.86 -6.26 2.22
N LYS A 71 10.60 -7.56 2.33
CA LYS A 71 11.50 -8.61 1.85
C LYS A 71 10.72 -9.59 0.98
N TYR A 72 10.87 -9.42 -0.33
CA TYR A 72 10.38 -10.36 -1.33
C TYR A 72 11.28 -11.60 -1.43
N GLY A 73 10.74 -12.70 -1.97
CA GLY A 73 11.48 -13.95 -2.13
C GLY A 73 12.77 -13.82 -2.94
N SER A 74 13.77 -14.67 -2.66
CA SER A 74 15.07 -14.64 -3.35
C SER A 74 14.99 -14.91 -4.85
N HIS A 75 13.89 -15.48 -5.34
CA HIS A 75 13.67 -15.77 -6.77
C HIS A 75 12.97 -14.62 -7.52
N THR A 76 12.61 -13.51 -6.86
CA THR A 76 11.98 -12.37 -7.52
C THR A 76 13.03 -11.39 -8.06
N PHE A 77 12.70 -10.66 -9.13
CA PHE A 77 13.57 -9.64 -9.72
C PHE A 77 12.73 -8.41 -10.06
N ASN A 78 13.18 -7.22 -9.62
CA ASN A 78 12.60 -5.95 -10.05
C ASN A 78 13.38 -5.46 -11.29
N PRO A 79 12.77 -5.52 -12.50
CA PRO A 79 13.45 -5.13 -13.74
C PRO A 79 13.61 -3.63 -13.91
N VAL A 80 12.85 -2.80 -13.18
CA VAL A 80 12.94 -1.33 -13.30
C VAL A 80 14.25 -0.82 -12.73
N ILE A 81 14.70 -1.40 -11.61
CA ILE A 81 15.94 -0.99 -10.92
C ILE A 81 17.03 -2.08 -10.95
N GLY A 82 16.81 -3.19 -11.65
CA GLY A 82 17.77 -4.28 -11.78
C GLY A 82 18.11 -5.00 -10.48
N LYS A 83 17.15 -5.12 -9.55
CA LYS A 83 17.38 -5.61 -8.19
C LYS A 83 16.80 -7.00 -7.95
N GLN A 84 17.63 -7.92 -7.44
CA GLN A 84 17.20 -9.24 -6.98
C GLN A 84 16.50 -9.13 -5.61
N GLY A 85 15.47 -9.97 -5.38
CA GLY A 85 14.84 -10.15 -4.09
C GLY A 85 15.73 -10.90 -3.08
N GLY A 86 15.16 -11.23 -1.92
CA GLY A 86 15.85 -11.96 -0.85
C GLY A 86 16.57 -11.08 0.18
N SER A 87 16.65 -9.77 -0.05
CA SER A 87 17.15 -8.78 0.91
C SER A 87 16.02 -7.84 1.34
N TRP A 88 16.17 -7.25 2.52
CA TRP A 88 15.27 -6.19 2.96
C TRP A 88 15.46 -4.93 2.13
N ASP A 89 14.37 -4.33 1.69
CA ASP A 89 14.32 -3.03 1.05
C ASP A 89 13.45 -2.10 1.89
N CYS A 90 13.97 -0.96 2.30
CA CYS A 90 13.30 -0.06 3.22
C CYS A 90 13.00 1.27 2.54
N THR A 91 11.79 1.78 2.79
CA THR A 91 11.34 3.07 2.31
C THR A 91 10.80 3.87 3.49
N PRO A 92 11.16 5.17 3.62
CA PRO A 92 10.55 6.02 4.63
C PRO A 92 9.03 6.03 4.48
N ARG A 93 8.28 5.86 5.58
CA ARG A 93 6.82 5.75 5.57
C ARG A 93 6.14 6.94 4.90
N PHE A 94 6.65 8.16 5.13
CA PHE A 94 6.10 9.36 4.51
C PHE A 94 6.18 9.34 2.97
N ILE A 95 7.16 8.64 2.39
CA ILE A 95 7.26 8.46 0.94
C ILE A 95 6.17 7.50 0.47
N LEU A 96 5.97 6.36 1.13
CA LEU A 96 4.88 5.42 0.77
C LEU A 96 3.52 6.10 0.88
N ASP A 97 3.25 6.78 2.00
CA ASP A 97 1.99 7.50 2.21
C ASP A 97 1.78 8.57 1.12
N GLY A 98 2.83 9.28 0.71
CA GLY A 98 2.77 10.27 -0.38
C GLY A 98 2.60 9.68 -1.79
N LEU A 99 2.86 8.38 -1.98
CA LEU A 99 2.62 7.66 -3.24
C LEU A 99 1.24 6.98 -3.27
N ALA A 100 0.52 6.95 -2.15
CA ALA A 100 -0.78 6.31 -2.05
C ALA A 100 -1.83 7.10 -2.84
N VAL A 101 -2.57 6.41 -3.70
CA VAL A 101 -3.60 7.01 -4.57
C VAL A 101 -5.00 6.63 -4.11
N ALA A 102 -5.15 5.43 -3.58
CA ALA A 102 -6.40 4.92 -3.01
C ALA A 102 -6.08 3.80 -2.02
N SER A 103 -7.00 3.56 -1.09
CA SER A 103 -6.95 2.39 -0.22
C SER A 103 -8.33 1.91 0.15
N GLY A 104 -8.39 0.75 0.79
CA GLY A 104 -9.61 0.22 1.38
C GLY A 104 -9.36 -0.94 2.32
N GLU A 105 -10.36 -1.23 3.14
CA GLU A 105 -10.30 -2.35 4.07
C GLU A 105 -10.49 -3.69 3.34
N GLY A 106 -9.77 -4.70 3.80
CA GLY A 106 -9.79 -6.08 3.32
C GLY A 106 -8.88 -6.36 2.12
N ASP A 107 -8.90 -7.62 1.70
CA ASP A 107 -8.23 -8.10 0.49
C ASP A 107 -9.15 -7.90 -0.72
N ILE A 108 -9.23 -6.66 -1.21
CA ILE A 108 -10.20 -6.23 -2.25
C ILE A 108 -10.10 -7.10 -3.52
N PHE A 109 -8.90 -7.62 -3.81
CA PHE A 109 -8.60 -8.34 -5.04
C PHE A 109 -8.23 -9.82 -4.81
N GLY A 110 -8.32 -10.32 -3.59
CA GLY A 110 -7.96 -11.71 -3.25
C GLY A 110 -6.46 -12.01 -3.42
N LEU A 111 -5.57 -11.03 -3.24
CA LEU A 111 -4.13 -11.16 -3.47
C LEU A 111 -3.44 -12.14 -2.52
N SER A 112 -4.05 -12.45 -1.37
CA SER A 112 -3.50 -13.35 -0.34
C SER A 112 -3.46 -14.83 -0.75
N ASP A 113 -4.16 -15.22 -1.81
CA ASP A 113 -4.06 -16.58 -2.36
C ASP A 113 -2.88 -16.77 -3.34
N GLY A 114 -2.11 -15.71 -3.58
CA GLY A 114 -0.99 -15.69 -4.53
C GLY A 114 -1.40 -15.49 -5.99
N THR A 115 -2.68 -15.33 -6.29
CA THR A 115 -3.20 -15.04 -7.63
C THR A 115 -3.36 -13.55 -7.85
N VAL A 116 -3.56 -13.17 -9.11
CA VAL A 116 -3.94 -11.82 -9.50
C VAL A 116 -5.15 -11.90 -10.42
N PRO A 117 -6.09 -10.95 -10.34
CA PRO A 117 -7.26 -10.94 -11.22
C PRO A 117 -6.90 -10.96 -12.71
N TYR A 118 -5.80 -10.28 -13.07
CA TYR A 118 -5.25 -10.25 -14.43
C TYR A 118 -3.83 -9.66 -14.43
N ARG A 119 -3.16 -9.70 -15.59
CA ARG A 119 -1.85 -9.08 -15.77
C ARG A 119 -1.99 -7.57 -16.02
N ARG A 120 -1.73 -6.75 -14.98
CA ARG A 120 -1.81 -5.28 -15.07
C ARG A 120 -0.72 -4.66 -15.93
N ARG A 121 -1.04 -3.53 -16.53
CA ARG A 121 -0.09 -2.63 -17.22
C ARG A 121 0.34 -1.53 -16.26
N LYS A 122 1.46 -0.87 -16.58
CA LYS A 122 1.99 0.28 -15.81
C LYS A 122 0.93 1.35 -15.53
N CYS A 123 0.07 1.60 -16.52
CA CYS A 123 -0.94 2.66 -16.54
C CYS A 123 -2.36 2.22 -16.22
N ASP A 124 -2.50 1.10 -15.53
CA ASP A 124 -3.79 0.58 -15.16
C ASP A 124 -4.07 0.86 -13.69
N GLY A 125 -4.75 1.97 -13.42
CA GLY A 125 -5.15 2.38 -12.06
C GLY A 125 -6.31 1.58 -11.47
N THR A 126 -7.01 0.75 -12.26
CA THR A 126 -8.25 0.02 -11.90
C THR A 126 -9.32 0.83 -11.15
N ASP A 127 -10.54 0.86 -11.70
CA ASP A 127 -11.70 1.42 -10.98
C ASP A 127 -12.15 0.54 -9.80
N GLY A 128 -11.47 -0.59 -9.53
CA GLY A 128 -11.78 -1.54 -8.45
C GLY A 128 -11.75 -0.95 -7.03
N PHE A 129 -11.22 0.25 -6.85
CA PHE A 129 -11.33 1.04 -5.61
C PHE A 129 -12.63 1.88 -5.54
N ALA A 130 -13.71 1.42 -6.19
CA ALA A 130 -14.92 2.17 -6.53
C ALA A 130 -15.72 2.81 -5.37
N ARG A 131 -15.27 2.75 -4.12
CA ARG A 131 -16.01 3.29 -2.97
C ARG A 131 -15.20 4.07 -1.93
N ILE A 132 -13.90 4.32 -2.16
CA ILE A 132 -13.02 4.78 -1.07
C ILE A 132 -12.07 5.87 -1.60
N ASN A 133 -11.75 6.82 -0.71
CA ASN A 133 -10.97 8.04 -0.93
C ASN A 133 -9.88 7.87 -2.00
N VAL A 134 -10.18 8.32 -3.23
CA VAL A 134 -9.19 8.45 -4.31
C VAL A 134 -8.67 9.87 -4.24
N ASP A 135 -7.35 10.07 -4.16
CA ASP A 135 -6.75 11.37 -4.48
C ASP A 135 -6.87 11.59 -6.00
N PRO A 136 -7.75 12.48 -6.49
CA PRO A 136 -7.98 12.66 -7.93
C PRO A 136 -6.77 13.29 -8.64
N GLY A 137 -5.89 13.96 -7.90
CA GLY A 137 -4.67 14.59 -8.40
C GLY A 137 -3.61 13.54 -8.73
N LEU A 138 -3.43 12.53 -7.87
CA LEU A 138 -2.47 11.46 -8.10
C LEU A 138 -2.95 10.43 -9.13
N TYR A 139 -4.26 10.16 -9.20
CA TYR A 139 -4.84 9.26 -10.22
C TYR A 139 -4.63 9.76 -11.66
N LYS A 140 -4.55 11.09 -11.85
CA LYS A 140 -4.36 11.70 -13.18
C LYS A 140 -2.90 11.90 -13.58
N GLN A 141 -1.97 11.91 -12.63
CA GLN A 141 -0.55 12.18 -12.92
C GLN A 141 0.20 10.97 -13.48
N GLY A 142 -0.35 9.76 -13.32
CA GLY A 142 0.47 8.59 -13.52
C GLY A 142 0.74 8.17 -14.94
N CYS A 143 -0.22 8.42 -15.84
CA CYS A 143 -0.20 7.97 -17.23
C CYS A 143 -1.00 8.89 -18.15
N GLY A 144 -0.61 10.16 -18.17
CA GLY A 144 -0.98 11.11 -19.22
C GLY A 144 -0.12 10.99 -20.46
#